data_AF-A0A9W6T8L2-F1
#
_entry.id   AF-A0A9W6T8L2-F1
#
_cell.length_a   1.000
_cell.length_b   1.000
_cell.length_c   1.000
_cell.angle_alpha   90.00
_cell.angle_beta   90.00
_cell.angle_gamma   90.00
#
_symmetry.space_group_name_H-M   'P 1'
#
loop_
_entity.id
_entity.type
_entity.pdbx_description
1 polymer ?
#
loop_
_entity_poly.entity_id
_entity_poly.type
_entity_poly.pdbx_seq_one_letter_code
_entity_poly.pdbx_strand_id
1 'polypeptide(L)'
;MLKKKLPNNFLDHLNFTTFGLGDSSYPKFNYAIRKIHKRLSQLGANEFCDRSEGDEQSPEGTDAFYSAWEEVVLSSIKTKIPFPPGLSEINEDELLPPTVEFKIHSTEPKNDQLTNQKEIAIDRNLTDKQFGQGPQQSGNMKKKKSEISERYHIVEVTGNERITADDHFQDVRKLTLKDTESSMHYKPGDTISLYPFNDKDDVELLIKILNWENCP
;
A
#
# COMPACT_ATOMS: atom_id res chain seq x y z
N MET A 1 4.95 -22.14 8.84
CA MET A 1 4.10 -22.83 7.84
C MET A 1 4.86 -23.68 6.80
N LEU A 2 6.09 -23.33 6.39
CA LEU A 2 6.86 -24.04 5.35
C LEU A 2 7.56 -25.34 5.79
N LYS A 3 7.54 -25.68 7.09
CA LYS A 3 8.09 -26.96 7.57
C LYS A 3 7.16 -28.10 7.14
N LYS A 4 7.71 -29.10 6.43
CA LYS A 4 6.95 -30.25 5.90
C LYS A 4 6.35 -31.12 7.00
N LYS A 5 7.05 -31.30 8.13
CA LYS A 5 6.63 -32.14 9.26
C LYS A 5 6.03 -31.30 10.38
N LEU A 6 4.80 -30.85 10.20
CA LEU A 6 3.99 -30.29 11.28
C LEU A 6 2.81 -31.24 11.53
N PRO A 7 2.39 -31.42 12.80
CA PRO A 7 1.16 -32.13 13.12
C PRO A 7 -0.05 -31.54 12.39
N ASN A 8 -1.05 -32.38 12.12
CA ASN A 8 -2.29 -31.98 11.45
C ASN A 8 -3.25 -31.18 12.34
N ASN A 9 -2.92 -30.98 13.61
CA ASN A 9 -3.65 -30.15 14.57
C ASN A 9 -2.82 -28.94 15.04
N PHE A 10 -1.71 -28.64 14.38
CA PHE A 10 -0.82 -27.55 14.80
C PHE A 10 -1.51 -26.17 14.88
N LEU A 11 -2.58 -25.95 14.10
CA LEU A 11 -3.36 -24.72 14.04
C LEU A 11 -4.81 -24.92 14.46
N ASP A 12 -5.14 -25.96 15.24
CA ASP A 12 -6.51 -26.26 15.70
C ASP A 12 -7.21 -25.14 16.50
N HIS A 13 -6.44 -24.22 17.06
CA HIS A 13 -6.91 -23.03 17.77
C HIS A 13 -7.22 -21.85 16.84
N LEU A 14 -6.81 -21.89 15.56
CA LEU A 14 -6.97 -20.79 14.61
C LEU A 14 -8.31 -20.94 13.88
N ASN A 15 -9.16 -19.92 13.98
CA ASN A 15 -10.30 -19.75 13.08
C ASN A 15 -9.88 -18.86 11.90
N PHE A 16 -10.20 -19.25 10.67
CA PHE A 16 -9.82 -18.48 9.50
C PHE A 16 -10.86 -18.53 8.37
N THR A 17 -10.73 -17.61 7.44
CA THR A 17 -11.21 -17.69 6.06
C THR A 17 -10.12 -17.04 5.19
N THR A 18 -10.27 -17.03 3.87
CA THR A 18 -9.30 -16.38 2.99
C THR A 18 -10.01 -15.69 1.84
N PHE A 19 -9.53 -14.49 1.49
CA PHE A 19 -9.83 -13.85 0.22
C PHE A 19 -8.59 -13.88 -0.68
N GLY A 20 -8.76 -14.29 -1.93
CA GLY A 20 -7.71 -14.37 -2.93
C GLY A 20 -7.75 -13.23 -3.92
N LEU A 21 -6.62 -12.59 -4.18
CA LEU A 21 -6.46 -11.69 -5.33
C LEU A 21 -5.82 -12.49 -6.47
N GLY A 22 -6.54 -12.65 -7.57
CA GLY A 22 -6.08 -13.37 -8.73
C GLY A 22 -6.51 -12.70 -10.03
N ASP A 23 -5.93 -13.20 -11.11
CA ASP A 23 -6.23 -12.78 -12.47
C ASP A 23 -6.31 -14.04 -13.33
N SER A 24 -7.48 -14.31 -13.90
CA SER A 24 -7.74 -15.52 -14.68
C SER A 24 -7.05 -15.54 -16.05
N SER A 25 -6.47 -14.42 -16.50
CA SER A 25 -5.57 -14.39 -17.66
C SER A 25 -4.28 -15.18 -17.41
N TYR A 26 -3.89 -15.37 -16.14
CA TYR A 26 -2.72 -16.15 -15.77
C TYR A 26 -3.06 -17.64 -15.60
N PRO A 27 -2.20 -18.56 -16.08
CA PRO A 27 -2.43 -20.00 -15.95
C PRO A 27 -2.58 -20.51 -14.50
N LYS A 28 -2.09 -19.74 -13.52
CA LYS A 28 -2.11 -20.08 -12.09
C LYS A 28 -3.03 -19.17 -11.30
N PHE A 29 -4.24 -18.94 -11.82
CA PHE A 29 -5.31 -18.20 -11.16
C PHE A 29 -5.50 -18.62 -9.69
N ASN A 30 -5.43 -17.63 -8.78
CA ASN A 30 -5.57 -17.78 -7.32
C ASN A 30 -4.69 -18.88 -6.67
N TYR A 31 -3.61 -19.29 -7.32
CA TYR A 31 -2.82 -20.44 -6.87
C TYR A 31 -2.13 -20.22 -5.52
N ALA A 32 -1.69 -18.98 -5.25
CA ALA A 32 -1.06 -18.62 -3.98
C ALA A 32 -2.04 -18.80 -2.82
N ILE A 33 -3.24 -18.22 -2.91
CA ILE A 33 -4.24 -18.31 -1.84
C ILE A 33 -4.73 -19.74 -1.66
N ARG A 34 -4.96 -20.48 -2.75
CA ARG A 34 -5.39 -21.90 -2.71
C ARG A 34 -4.38 -22.77 -1.97
N LYS A 35 -3.07 -22.50 -2.16
CA LYS A 35 -2.00 -23.19 -1.43
C LYS A 35 -2.01 -22.85 0.06
N ILE A 36 -2.13 -21.57 0.41
CA ILE A 36 -2.14 -21.11 1.80
C ILE A 36 -3.36 -21.70 2.51
N HIS A 37 -4.53 -21.53 1.92
CA HIS A 37 -5.79 -22.04 2.43
C HIS A 37 -5.74 -23.55 2.67
N LYS A 38 -5.36 -24.34 1.65
CA LYS A 38 -5.20 -25.80 1.79
C LYS A 38 -4.21 -26.16 2.90
N ARG A 39 -3.13 -25.40 3.07
CA ARG A 39 -2.15 -25.66 4.12
C ARG A 39 -2.69 -25.35 5.51
N LEU A 40 -3.48 -24.28 5.68
CA LEU A 40 -4.14 -23.95 6.94
C LEU A 40 -5.10 -25.07 7.36
N SER A 41 -5.98 -25.52 6.45
CA SER A 41 -6.90 -26.63 6.73
C SER A 41 -6.15 -27.94 7.05
N GLN A 42 -5.05 -28.25 6.32
CA GLN A 42 -4.22 -29.43 6.60
C GLN A 42 -3.54 -29.42 7.97
N LEU A 43 -3.35 -28.25 8.56
CA LEU A 43 -2.76 -28.08 9.89
C LEU A 43 -3.82 -27.98 10.99
N GLY A 44 -5.10 -28.16 10.65
CA GLY A 44 -6.20 -28.23 11.61
C GLY A 44 -6.90 -26.91 11.88
N ALA A 45 -6.54 -25.83 11.16
CA ALA A 45 -7.24 -24.56 11.31
C ALA A 45 -8.73 -24.71 10.93
N ASN A 46 -9.59 -24.01 11.67
CA ASN A 46 -11.04 -24.08 11.52
C ASN A 46 -11.50 -23.01 10.53
N GLU A 47 -11.92 -23.44 9.34
CA GLU A 47 -12.55 -22.53 8.37
C GLU A 47 -13.93 -22.12 8.91
N PHE A 48 -14.13 -20.82 9.17
CA PHE A 48 -15.37 -20.36 9.77
C PHE A 48 -16.44 -19.91 8.78
N CYS A 49 -16.03 -19.59 7.55
CA CYS A 49 -16.87 -19.36 6.39
C CYS A 49 -16.06 -19.63 5.13
N ASP A 50 -16.75 -19.87 4.01
CA ASP A 50 -16.13 -20.21 2.75
C ASP A 50 -15.14 -19.12 2.29
N ARG A 51 -14.03 -19.55 1.70
CA ARG A 51 -13.12 -18.64 1.00
C ARG A 51 -13.76 -18.03 -0.24
N SER A 52 -13.25 -16.86 -0.64
CA SER A 52 -13.55 -16.25 -1.95
C SER A 52 -12.27 -15.95 -2.72
N GLU A 53 -12.39 -15.89 -4.04
CA GLU A 53 -11.29 -15.76 -5.01
C GLU A 53 -11.69 -14.68 -6.02
N GLY A 54 -11.17 -13.47 -5.82
CA GLY A 54 -11.35 -12.35 -6.74
C GLY A 54 -10.62 -12.57 -8.06
N ASP A 55 -11.21 -12.03 -9.13
CA ASP A 55 -10.69 -12.09 -10.48
C ASP A 55 -10.63 -10.69 -11.12
N GLU A 56 -9.42 -10.24 -11.42
CA GLU A 56 -9.14 -8.98 -12.10
C GLU A 56 -9.73 -8.91 -13.52
N GLN A 57 -9.97 -10.07 -14.17
CA GLN A 57 -10.59 -10.10 -15.50
C GLN A 57 -12.12 -10.03 -15.46
N SER A 58 -12.74 -10.08 -14.27
CA SER A 58 -14.21 -9.99 -14.17
C SER A 58 -14.70 -8.60 -14.58
N PRO A 59 -15.83 -8.48 -15.28
CA PRO A 59 -16.42 -7.19 -15.61
C PRO A 59 -16.71 -6.31 -14.38
N GLU A 60 -17.06 -6.93 -13.27
CA GLU A 60 -17.36 -6.31 -11.98
C GLU A 60 -16.10 -6.07 -11.12
N GLY A 61 -14.94 -6.50 -11.61
CA GLY A 61 -13.65 -6.40 -10.93
C GLY A 61 -13.55 -7.27 -9.67
N THR A 62 -12.37 -7.22 -9.04
CA THR A 62 -12.08 -7.95 -7.80
C THR A 62 -12.94 -7.47 -6.62
N ASP A 63 -13.34 -6.19 -6.62
CA ASP A 63 -14.09 -5.55 -5.53
C ASP A 63 -15.45 -6.20 -5.32
N ALA A 64 -16.16 -6.60 -6.38
CA ALA A 64 -17.46 -7.27 -6.25
C ALA A 64 -17.36 -8.61 -5.50
N PHE A 65 -16.30 -9.39 -5.77
CA PHE A 65 -16.03 -10.63 -5.03
C PHE A 65 -15.67 -10.36 -3.57
N TYR A 66 -14.96 -9.26 -3.32
CA TYR A 66 -14.61 -8.84 -1.97
C TYR A 66 -15.85 -8.46 -1.17
N SER A 67 -16.74 -7.62 -1.71
CA SER A 67 -17.99 -7.22 -1.04
C SER A 67 -18.88 -8.42 -0.71
N ALA A 68 -19.07 -9.35 -1.66
CA ALA A 68 -19.85 -10.56 -1.41
C ALA A 68 -19.22 -11.46 -0.32
N TRP A 69 -17.89 -11.54 -0.30
CA TRP A 69 -17.17 -12.28 0.74
C TRP A 69 -17.26 -11.58 2.10
N GLU A 70 -17.15 -10.26 2.14
CA GLU A 70 -17.26 -9.44 3.34
C GLU A 70 -18.61 -9.64 4.03
N GLU A 71 -19.72 -9.63 3.29
CA GLU A 71 -21.05 -9.92 3.84
C GLU A 71 -21.12 -11.30 4.52
N VAL A 72 -20.53 -12.32 3.89
CA VAL A 72 -20.45 -13.68 4.45
C VAL A 72 -19.55 -13.73 5.69
N VAL A 73 -18.44 -12.99 5.69
CA VAL A 73 -17.54 -12.88 6.84
C VAL A 73 -18.25 -12.22 8.02
N LEU A 74 -18.86 -11.06 7.80
CA LEU A 74 -19.54 -10.30 8.85
C LEU A 74 -20.69 -11.10 9.46
N SER A 75 -21.53 -11.74 8.64
CA SER A 75 -22.62 -12.60 9.12
C SER A 75 -22.11 -13.80 9.92
N SER A 76 -21.01 -14.41 9.49
CA SER A 76 -20.37 -15.55 10.19
C SER A 76 -19.73 -15.12 11.51
N ILE A 77 -19.10 -13.96 11.57
CA ILE A 77 -18.52 -13.40 12.79
C ILE A 77 -19.62 -13.07 13.79
N LYS A 78 -20.70 -12.39 13.38
CA LYS A 78 -21.84 -12.07 14.26
C LYS A 78 -22.46 -13.32 14.88
N THR A 79 -22.48 -14.42 14.15
CA THR A 79 -23.01 -15.70 14.64
C THR A 79 -22.08 -16.38 15.63
N LYS A 80 -20.76 -16.34 15.40
CA LYS A 80 -19.77 -17.05 16.24
C LYS A 80 -19.28 -16.25 17.44
N ILE A 81 -19.27 -14.92 17.34
CA ILE A 81 -18.77 -14.00 18.36
C ILE A 81 -19.91 -13.04 18.71
N PRO A 82 -20.76 -13.39 19.69
CA PRO A 82 -21.83 -12.51 20.13
C PRO A 82 -21.24 -11.25 20.75
N PHE A 83 -21.94 -10.12 20.59
CA PHE A 83 -21.54 -8.86 21.20
C PHE A 83 -21.45 -8.99 22.74
N PRO A 84 -20.43 -8.41 23.37
CA PRO A 84 -20.39 -8.29 24.83
C PRO A 84 -21.60 -7.52 25.35
N PRO A 85 -22.05 -7.79 26.58
CA PRO A 85 -23.17 -7.05 27.18
C PRO A 85 -22.93 -5.54 27.15
N GLY A 86 -23.89 -4.78 26.61
CA GLY A 86 -23.83 -3.33 26.53
C GLY A 86 -23.14 -2.76 25.28
N LEU A 87 -22.69 -3.61 24.35
CA LEU A 87 -22.24 -3.19 23.03
C LEU A 87 -23.27 -3.54 21.96
N SER A 88 -23.47 -2.61 21.02
CA SER A 88 -24.30 -2.80 19.83
C SER A 88 -23.45 -2.60 18.58
N GLU A 89 -23.98 -3.05 17.45
CA GLU A 89 -23.42 -2.71 16.15
C GLU A 89 -23.40 -1.19 15.96
N ILE A 90 -22.28 -0.68 15.45
CA ILE A 90 -22.10 0.73 15.10
C ILE A 90 -22.79 0.94 13.74
N ASN A 91 -23.49 2.06 13.58
CA ASN A 91 -24.13 2.38 12.30
C ASN A 91 -23.05 2.66 11.23
N GLU A 92 -23.27 2.20 9.99
CA GLU A 92 -22.36 2.47 8.86
C GLU A 92 -22.16 3.97 8.59
N ASP A 93 -23.15 4.81 8.93
CA ASP A 93 -23.09 6.26 8.80
C ASP A 93 -22.39 6.95 9.99
N GLU A 94 -22.00 6.21 11.02
CA GLU A 94 -21.37 6.76 12.22
C GLU A 94 -19.88 7.03 11.97
N LEU A 95 -19.48 8.30 12.08
CA LEU A 95 -18.09 8.70 11.97
C LEU A 95 -17.32 8.28 13.23
N LEU A 96 -16.45 7.28 13.07
CA LEU A 96 -15.54 6.85 14.13
C LEU A 96 -14.53 7.95 14.50
N PRO A 97 -14.10 8.00 15.77
CA PRO A 97 -13.05 8.92 16.17
C PRO A 97 -11.76 8.68 15.35
N PRO A 98 -11.03 9.74 14.99
CA PRO A 98 -9.84 9.61 14.17
C PRO A 98 -8.74 8.85 14.92
N THR A 99 -8.08 7.91 14.24
CA THR A 99 -6.93 7.18 14.81
C THR A 99 -5.69 8.06 14.92
N VAL A 100 -5.66 9.16 14.17
CA VAL A 100 -4.53 10.10 14.11
C VAL A 100 -5.04 11.51 14.39
N GLU A 101 -4.45 12.17 15.37
CA GLU A 101 -4.72 13.57 15.67
C GLU A 101 -3.76 14.48 14.89
N PHE A 102 -4.32 15.45 14.16
CA PHE A 102 -3.55 16.48 13.49
C PHE A 102 -3.45 17.74 14.37
N LYS A 103 -2.25 18.32 14.45
CA LYS A 103 -2.03 19.63 15.08
C LYS A 103 -1.62 20.63 14.02
N ILE A 104 -2.44 21.65 13.84
CA ILE A 104 -2.15 22.76 12.94
C ILE A 104 -1.09 23.65 13.60
N HIS A 105 -0.01 23.88 12.89
CA HIS A 105 1.04 24.80 13.31
C HIS A 105 0.90 26.09 12.51
N SER A 106 0.42 27.16 13.16
CA SER A 106 0.22 28.48 12.54
C SER A 106 1.51 29.27 12.27
N THR A 107 2.68 28.71 12.61
CA THR A 107 3.96 29.31 12.25
C THR A 107 4.39 28.83 10.89
N GLU A 108 4.79 29.75 10.01
CA GLU A 108 5.49 29.39 8.77
C GLU A 108 6.60 28.37 9.11
N PRO A 109 6.75 27.30 8.30
CA PRO A 109 7.76 26.29 8.56
C PRO A 109 9.13 26.96 8.66
N LYS A 110 9.74 26.92 9.86
CA LYS A 110 10.97 27.66 10.21
C LYS A 110 12.23 27.21 9.46
N ASN A 111 12.11 26.37 8.44
CA ASN A 111 13.23 25.97 7.61
C ASN A 111 12.78 25.87 6.16
N ASP A 112 13.72 26.21 5.29
CA ASP A 112 13.91 25.81 3.89
C ASP A 112 13.78 24.28 3.63
N GLN A 113 13.08 23.50 4.45
CA GLN A 113 12.74 22.10 4.15
C GLN A 113 11.85 21.98 2.91
N LEU A 114 11.17 23.06 2.50
CA LEU A 114 10.47 23.16 1.22
C LEU A 114 11.41 23.32 0.00
N THR A 115 12.70 23.60 0.18
CA THR A 115 13.63 23.69 -0.99
C THR A 115 13.84 22.33 -1.67
N ASN A 116 13.52 21.23 -0.98
CA ASN A 116 13.42 19.91 -1.57
C ASN A 116 11.98 19.35 -1.43
N GLN A 117 10.97 20.05 -1.98
CA GLN A 117 9.60 19.52 -2.12
C GLN A 117 9.54 18.10 -2.72
N LYS A 118 10.48 17.76 -3.62
CA LYS A 118 10.62 16.41 -4.20
C LYS A 118 11.04 15.36 -3.19
N GLU A 119 11.72 15.74 -2.12
CA GLU A 119 12.21 14.84 -1.08
C GLU A 119 11.10 14.49 -0.07
N ILE A 120 10.25 15.44 0.30
CA ILE A 120 9.20 15.26 1.33
C ILE A 120 8.09 14.30 0.87
N ALA A 121 7.69 14.34 -0.41
CA ALA A 121 6.58 13.54 -0.94
C ALA A 121 6.85 12.01 -0.97
N ILE A 122 8.11 11.62 -0.78
CA ILE A 122 8.59 10.25 -0.97
C ILE A 122 8.72 9.50 0.38
N ASP A 123 8.58 10.20 1.50
CA ASP A 123 8.80 9.67 2.84
C ASP A 123 7.50 9.21 3.53
N ARG A 124 7.02 8.01 3.18
CA ARG A 124 5.81 7.41 3.78
C ARG A 124 6.03 6.79 5.17
N ASN A 125 7.20 6.93 5.82
CA ASN A 125 7.52 6.15 7.04
C ASN A 125 8.27 6.89 8.17
N LEU A 126 7.97 8.16 8.45
CA LEU A 126 8.58 8.88 9.58
C LEU A 126 7.90 8.70 10.96
N THR A 127 6.92 7.81 11.14
CA THR A 127 6.26 7.60 12.44
C THR A 127 6.36 6.18 13.01
N ASP A 128 7.48 5.49 12.78
CA ASP A 128 7.87 4.31 13.57
C ASP A 128 9.07 4.57 14.52
N LYS A 129 9.40 5.85 14.76
CA LYS A 129 10.32 6.21 15.85
C LYS A 129 9.54 6.46 17.13
N GLN A 130 9.45 5.38 17.88
CA GLN A 130 9.09 5.27 19.29
C GLN A 130 9.50 6.50 20.11
N PHE A 131 8.55 6.94 20.94
CA PHE A 131 8.71 7.68 22.19
C PHE A 131 10.10 7.58 22.83
N GLY A 132 10.77 8.72 23.06
CA GLY A 132 11.91 8.77 23.99
C GLY A 132 12.92 9.89 23.76
N GLN A 133 12.75 10.99 24.50
CA GLN A 133 13.74 11.89 25.13
C GLN A 133 14.94 12.47 24.30
N GLY A 134 15.14 13.79 24.42
CA GLY A 134 16.40 14.48 24.06
C GLY A 134 17.58 14.10 24.98
N PRO A 135 18.76 14.78 24.94
CA PRO A 135 19.00 16.14 24.46
C PRO A 135 20.22 16.31 23.50
N GLN A 136 20.37 17.57 23.08
CA GLN A 136 21.42 18.21 22.28
C GLN A 136 22.85 17.64 22.40
N GLN A 137 23.56 17.58 21.27
CA GLN A 137 24.99 17.91 21.21
C GLN A 137 25.40 18.42 19.83
N SER A 138 26.10 19.55 19.85
CA SER A 138 26.76 20.18 18.71
C SER A 138 27.91 19.31 18.19
N GLY A 139 27.95 19.06 16.89
CA GLY A 139 29.07 18.38 16.27
C GLY A 139 28.98 18.42 14.75
N ASN A 140 29.93 19.13 14.13
CA ASN A 140 30.40 19.05 12.74
C ASN A 140 29.38 18.57 11.69
N MET A 141 28.86 19.52 10.89
CA MET A 141 28.11 19.26 9.65
C MET A 141 28.98 18.52 8.63
N LYS A 142 29.08 17.20 8.76
CA LYS A 142 29.16 16.33 7.59
C LYS A 142 27.79 16.41 6.92
N LYS A 143 27.73 16.78 5.63
CA LYS A 143 26.51 16.69 4.82
C LYS A 143 25.96 15.27 4.97
N LYS A 144 24.93 15.12 5.79
CA LYS A 144 24.22 13.87 5.97
C LYS A 144 23.54 13.62 4.60
N LYS A 145 23.89 12.52 3.92
CA LYS A 145 23.17 12.08 2.72
C LYS A 145 21.68 12.07 3.10
N SER A 146 20.80 12.69 2.30
CA SER A 146 19.37 12.71 2.64
C SER A 146 18.88 11.26 2.75
N GLU A 147 18.01 10.97 3.72
CA GLU A 147 17.47 9.62 3.99
C GLU A 147 16.78 9.02 2.74
N ILE A 148 16.44 9.87 1.77
CA ILE A 148 15.85 9.50 0.47
C ILE A 148 16.87 8.87 -0.47
N SER A 149 18.12 9.33 -0.47
CA SER A 149 19.20 8.73 -1.29
C SER A 149 19.54 7.29 -0.90
N GLU A 150 19.09 6.83 0.28
CA GLU A 150 19.25 5.44 0.72
C GLU A 150 18.11 4.52 0.21
N ARG A 151 16.94 5.09 -0.14
CA ARG A 151 15.74 4.32 -0.51
C ARG A 151 15.33 4.47 -1.98
N TYR A 152 15.74 5.57 -2.60
CA TYR A 152 15.37 5.92 -3.97
C TYR A 152 16.60 6.32 -4.76
N HIS A 153 16.67 5.84 -5.99
CA HIS A 153 17.69 6.26 -6.94
C HIS A 153 17.14 7.42 -7.77
N ILE A 154 17.72 8.60 -7.59
CA ILE A 154 17.42 9.74 -8.45
C ILE A 154 18.20 9.55 -9.74
N VAL A 155 17.49 9.44 -10.85
CA VAL A 155 18.05 9.27 -12.19
C VAL A 155 17.67 10.44 -13.08
N GLU A 156 18.54 10.75 -14.04
CA GLU A 156 18.28 11.77 -15.05
C GLU A 156 17.60 11.12 -16.27
N VAL A 157 16.48 11.68 -16.72
CA VAL A 157 15.86 11.27 -18.00
C VAL A 157 16.59 11.99 -19.13
N THR A 158 17.39 11.24 -19.89
CA THR A 158 18.23 11.75 -20.98
C THR A 158 17.61 11.57 -22.36
N GLY A 159 16.54 10.77 -22.47
CA GLY A 159 15.81 10.58 -23.71
C GLY A 159 14.35 10.21 -23.44
N ASN A 160 13.45 10.74 -24.28
CA ASN A 160 12.02 10.45 -24.25
C ASN A 160 11.47 10.51 -25.68
N GLU A 161 11.45 9.35 -26.34
CA GLU A 161 11.13 9.23 -27.76
C GLU A 161 9.83 8.45 -27.93
N ARG A 162 8.90 8.97 -28.74
CA ARG A 162 7.72 8.20 -29.16
C ARG A 162 8.16 7.12 -30.14
N ILE A 163 7.71 5.89 -29.93
CA ILE A 163 8.02 4.74 -30.80
C ILE A 163 6.85 4.30 -31.69
N THR A 164 5.62 4.70 -31.33
CA THR A 164 4.43 4.53 -32.18
C THR A 164 4.33 5.63 -33.24
N ALA A 165 3.64 5.37 -34.34
CA ALA A 165 3.37 6.38 -35.37
C ALA A 165 2.55 7.56 -34.81
N ASP A 166 2.69 8.74 -35.43
CA ASP A 166 2.10 9.99 -34.91
C ASP A 166 0.56 9.96 -34.85
N ASP A 167 -0.05 9.24 -35.80
CA ASP A 167 -1.48 9.04 -35.96
C ASP A 167 -2.04 7.84 -35.17
N HIS A 168 -1.18 7.06 -34.51
CA HIS A 168 -1.63 5.94 -33.69
C HIS A 168 -2.29 6.45 -32.40
N PHE A 169 -3.42 5.86 -32.00
CA PHE A 169 -4.21 6.32 -30.85
C PHE A 169 -3.47 6.16 -29.50
N GLN A 170 -2.61 5.14 -29.39
CA GLN A 170 -1.79 4.90 -28.20
C GLN A 170 -0.41 5.52 -28.40
N ASP A 171 0.04 6.29 -27.42
CA ASP A 171 1.41 6.81 -27.34
C ASP A 171 2.27 5.86 -26.50
N VAL A 172 3.21 5.16 -27.15
CA VAL A 172 4.22 4.35 -26.47
C VAL A 172 5.56 5.06 -26.61
N ARG A 173 6.30 5.18 -25.50
CA ARG A 173 7.55 5.94 -25.43
C ARG A 173 8.71 5.09 -24.93
N LYS A 174 9.90 5.33 -25.50
CA LYS A 174 11.19 4.84 -25.03
C LYS A 174 11.83 5.91 -24.15
N LEU A 175 12.03 5.58 -22.88
CA LEU A 175 12.75 6.41 -21.93
C LEU A 175 14.20 5.95 -21.80
N THR A 176 15.14 6.90 -21.82
CA THR A 176 16.56 6.64 -21.54
C THR A 176 16.90 7.29 -20.20
N LEU A 177 17.28 6.46 -19.23
CA LEU A 177 17.58 6.90 -17.86
C LEU A 177 19.09 6.80 -17.63
N LYS A 178 19.68 7.86 -17.10
CA LYS A 178 21.09 7.92 -16.73
C LYS A 178 21.21 7.98 -15.22
N ASP A 179 21.88 6.98 -14.67
CA ASP A 179 22.30 6.98 -13.26
C ASP A 179 23.50 7.90 -13.09
N THR A 180 23.30 9.02 -12.40
CA THR A 180 24.33 10.03 -12.16
C THR A 180 25.27 9.65 -11.01
N GLU A 181 24.83 8.80 -10.08
CA GLU A 181 25.63 8.35 -8.93
C GLU A 181 26.35 7.03 -9.20
N SER A 182 26.08 6.36 -10.33
CA SER A 182 26.60 5.02 -10.66
C SER A 182 26.38 4.01 -9.53
N SER A 183 25.23 4.13 -8.86
CA SER A 183 24.82 3.37 -7.69
C SER A 183 23.91 2.19 -8.04
N MET A 184 23.35 2.17 -9.26
CA MET A 184 22.42 1.15 -9.71
C MET A 184 23.14 -0.04 -10.33
N HIS A 185 22.82 -1.24 -9.85
CA HIS A 185 23.24 -2.51 -10.45
C HIS A 185 22.01 -3.25 -10.95
N TYR A 186 21.99 -3.61 -12.23
CA TYR A 186 20.89 -4.35 -12.84
C TYR A 186 21.40 -5.33 -13.90
N LYS A 187 20.57 -6.32 -14.22
CA LYS A 187 20.79 -7.31 -15.28
C LYS A 187 19.63 -7.28 -16.27
N PRO A 188 19.82 -7.75 -17.52
CA PRO A 188 18.73 -7.91 -18.46
C PRO A 188 17.61 -8.79 -17.87
N GLY A 189 16.37 -8.28 -17.90
CA GLY A 189 15.20 -8.93 -17.31
C GLY A 189 14.78 -8.37 -15.95
N ASP A 190 15.63 -7.56 -15.30
CA ASP A 190 15.23 -6.81 -14.10
C ASP A 190 14.20 -5.74 -14.45
N THR A 191 13.35 -5.41 -13.46
CA THR A 191 12.30 -4.40 -13.58
C THR A 191 12.68 -3.14 -12.81
N ILE A 192 12.32 -1.97 -13.35
CA ILE A 192 12.39 -0.69 -12.64
C ILE A 192 11.00 -0.26 -12.20
N SER A 193 10.87 0.24 -10.98
CA SER A 193 9.67 0.91 -10.49
C SER A 193 9.86 2.42 -10.59
N LEU A 194 8.94 3.09 -11.25
CA LEU A 194 8.90 4.55 -11.34
C LEU A 194 7.91 5.08 -10.32
N TYR A 195 8.25 6.17 -9.65
CA TYR A 195 7.37 6.84 -8.70
C TYR A 195 6.77 8.09 -9.37
N PRO A 196 5.51 8.02 -9.84
CA PRO A 196 4.87 9.15 -10.49
C PRO A 196 4.43 10.21 -9.48
N PHE A 197 4.12 11.39 -9.99
CA PHE A 197 3.38 12.43 -9.27
C PHE A 197 1.96 12.48 -9.83
N ASN A 198 1.00 12.87 -8.99
CA ASN A 198 -0.36 13.14 -9.44
C ASN A 198 -0.38 14.33 -10.41
N ASP A 199 -1.38 14.36 -11.28
CA ASP A 199 -1.60 15.51 -12.15
C ASP A 199 -1.90 16.77 -11.31
N LYS A 200 -1.39 17.91 -11.77
CA LYS A 200 -1.52 19.17 -11.03
C LYS A 200 -2.99 19.60 -10.91
N ASP A 201 -3.76 19.43 -11.97
CA ASP A 201 -5.16 19.86 -12.02
C ASP A 201 -6.03 18.99 -11.09
N ASP A 202 -5.74 17.69 -11.02
CA ASP A 202 -6.40 16.76 -10.07
C ASP A 202 -6.10 17.12 -8.61
N VAL A 203 -4.85 17.49 -8.31
CA VAL A 203 -4.44 17.92 -6.97
C VAL A 203 -5.15 19.22 -6.57
N GLU A 204 -5.19 20.21 -7.46
CA GLU A 204 -5.89 21.48 -7.22
C GLU A 204 -7.40 21.25 -7.04
N LEU A 205 -8.00 20.37 -7.85
CA LEU A 205 -9.40 19.99 -7.73
C LEU A 205 -9.70 19.36 -6.37
N LEU A 206 -8.86 18.43 -5.90
CA LEU A 206 -9.01 17.80 -4.59
C LEU A 206 -8.94 18.83 -3.45
N ILE A 207 -7.95 19.72 -3.48
CA ILE A 207 -7.77 20.80 -2.50
C ILE A 207 -9.03 21.66 -2.42
N LYS A 208 -9.61 21.99 -3.58
CA LYS A 208 -10.83 22.78 -3.67
C LYS A 208 -12.06 22.04 -3.13
N ILE A 209 -12.27 20.78 -3.51
CA ILE A 209 -13.41 19.96 -3.04
C ILE A 209 -13.41 19.83 -1.51
N LEU A 210 -12.22 19.69 -0.92
CA LEU A 210 -12.05 19.56 0.52
C LEU A 210 -11.97 20.91 1.27
N ASN A 211 -12.08 22.04 0.56
CA ASN A 211 -11.95 23.39 1.09
C ASN A 211 -10.62 23.64 1.84
N TRP A 212 -9.53 23.03 1.38
CA TRP A 212 -8.21 23.15 2.00
C TRP A 212 -7.40 24.36 1.54
N GLU A 213 -7.95 25.17 0.63
CA GLU A 213 -7.31 26.38 0.10
C GLU A 213 -6.96 27.42 1.18
N ASN A 214 -7.73 27.41 2.28
CA ASN A 214 -7.62 28.40 3.36
C ASN A 214 -7.45 27.74 4.74
N CYS A 215 -6.74 26.60 4.81
CA CYS A 215 -6.45 25.95 6.09
C CYS A 215 -5.77 26.97 7.04
N PRO A 216 -6.30 27.20 8.26
CA PRO A 216 -5.85 28.28 9.16
C PRO A 216 -4.45 28.07 9.76
#